data_AF-A0A9X2SXT2-F1
#
_entry.id   AF-A0A9X2SXT2-F1
#
_cell.length_a   1.000
_cell.length_b   1.000
_cell.length_c   1.000
_cell.angle_alpha   90.00
_cell.angle_beta   90.00
_cell.angle_gamma   90.00
#
_symmetry.space_group_name_H-M   'P 1'
#
loop_
_entity.id
_entity.type
_entity.pdbx_description
1 polymer ?
#
loop_
_entity_poly.entity_id
_entity_poly.type
_entity_poly.pdbx_seq_one_letter_code
_entity_poly.pdbx_strand_id
1 'polypeptide(L)'
;MKKILLIILLLLKGLNAFSQECESESFVLDEKHHTPNIDSIFKLDVEMRIEFYADLNNRIIPKYFGLKKTILQEIDKDDFKMIFTLKSIYESQINSYSEEMNNTHQDLFFNTAPYSKLNLLLVFETLKTFPDTYAMIFNSTVLNRNMNNEDEVIKRNLNSKYFDKLKKYSDCIEDLYIDIQESKQKYKIIDIMQNTGQKTEKDKKDCDTLDLLIWAIQ
;
A
#
# COMPACT_ATOMS: atom_id res chain seq x y z
N MET A 1 38.17 -34.86 -58.41
CA MET A 1 38.62 -33.70 -57.60
C MET A 1 37.92 -32.36 -57.91
N LYS A 2 37.41 -32.10 -59.12
CA LYS A 2 36.65 -30.86 -59.41
C LYS A 2 35.22 -30.78 -58.85
N LYS A 3 34.62 -31.91 -58.44
CA LYS A 3 33.23 -31.96 -57.90
C LYS A 3 33.11 -31.76 -56.37
N ILE A 4 34.19 -31.96 -55.61
CA ILE A 4 34.22 -31.71 -54.15
C ILE A 4 34.47 -30.22 -53.86
N LEU A 5 35.25 -29.54 -54.70
CA LEU A 5 35.48 -28.09 -54.61
C LEU A 5 34.18 -27.28 -54.78
N LEU A 6 33.25 -27.77 -55.60
CA LEU A 6 31.97 -27.10 -55.86
C LEU A 6 31.01 -27.15 -54.66
N ILE A 7 31.08 -28.21 -53.85
CA ILE A 7 30.25 -28.40 -52.65
C ILE A 7 30.76 -27.53 -51.49
N ILE A 8 32.08 -27.36 -51.36
CA ILE A 8 32.68 -26.45 -50.37
C ILE A 8 32.41 -24.97 -50.72
N LEU A 9 32.40 -24.62 -52.01
CA LEU A 9 32.03 -23.27 -52.48
C LEU A 9 30.54 -22.95 -52.32
N LEU A 10 29.65 -23.95 -52.37
CA LEU A 10 28.22 -23.76 -52.11
C LEU A 10 27.89 -23.62 -50.61
N LEU A 11 28.66 -24.26 -49.71
CA LEU A 11 28.48 -24.13 -48.26
C LEU A 11 29.01 -22.80 -47.70
N LEU A 12 30.04 -22.20 -48.30
CA LEU A 12 30.54 -20.88 -47.89
C LEU A 12 29.65 -19.71 -48.33
N LYS A 13 28.80 -19.89 -49.36
CA LYS A 13 27.82 -18.87 -49.78
C LYS A 13 26.51 -18.91 -48.98
N GLY A 14 26.24 -19.98 -48.24
CA GLY A 14 25.06 -20.11 -47.38
C GLY A 14 25.19 -19.39 -46.02
N LEU A 15 26.40 -18.99 -45.61
CA LEU A 15 26.63 -18.33 -44.32
C LEU A 15 26.56 -16.79 -44.37
N ASN A 16 26.46 -16.19 -45.57
CA ASN A 16 26.33 -14.73 -45.73
C ASN A 16 24.92 -14.28 -46.18
N ALA A 17 23.90 -15.15 -46.10
CA ALA A 17 22.53 -14.81 -46.50
C ALA A 17 21.60 -14.41 -45.32
N PHE A 18 22.17 -14.08 -44.15
CA PHE A 18 21.48 -13.42 -43.04
C PHE A 18 22.34 -12.33 -42.40
N SER A 19 22.97 -11.49 -43.23
CA SER A 19 23.25 -10.11 -42.86
C SER A 19 22.54 -9.22 -43.87
N GLN A 20 21.24 -9.02 -43.68
CA GLN A 20 20.63 -7.82 -44.24
C GLN A 20 21.30 -6.64 -43.53
N GLU A 21 22.20 -5.97 -44.23
CA GLU A 21 22.36 -4.53 -44.10
C GLU A 21 20.99 -3.93 -44.36
N CYS A 22 20.18 -3.81 -43.30
CA CYS A 22 19.17 -2.78 -43.29
C CYS A 22 19.96 -1.46 -43.21
N GLU A 23 20.26 -0.88 -44.38
CA GLU A 23 20.13 0.57 -44.51
C GLU A 23 18.68 0.91 -44.18
N SER A 24 18.34 0.93 -42.89
CA SER A 24 17.41 1.95 -42.48
C SER A 24 18.20 3.23 -42.65
N GLU A 25 17.85 4.02 -43.66
CA GLU A 25 17.75 5.45 -43.40
C GLU A 25 17.09 5.54 -42.03
N SER A 26 17.89 5.86 -41.01
CA SER A 26 17.32 6.21 -39.74
C SER A 26 16.58 7.51 -40.03
N PHE A 27 15.32 7.37 -40.42
CA PHE A 27 14.29 8.11 -39.73
C PHE A 27 14.53 7.81 -38.25
N VAL A 28 15.45 8.57 -37.67
CA VAL A 28 15.30 9.05 -36.31
C VAL A 28 13.97 9.78 -36.39
N LEU A 29 12.89 9.03 -36.21
CA LEU A 29 11.75 9.54 -35.50
C LEU A 29 12.40 10.08 -34.23
N ASP A 30 12.59 11.40 -34.22
CA ASP A 30 12.85 12.19 -33.03
C ASP A 30 11.58 12.10 -32.17
N GLU A 31 11.18 10.88 -31.81
CA GLU A 31 10.55 10.64 -30.54
C GLU A 31 11.67 10.92 -29.54
N LYS A 32 11.82 12.20 -29.22
CA LYS A 32 11.83 12.61 -27.82
C LYS A 32 10.68 11.88 -27.15
N HIS A 33 10.90 10.62 -26.82
CA HIS A 33 10.26 10.00 -25.69
C HIS A 33 10.59 10.95 -24.56
N HIS A 34 9.63 11.82 -24.23
CA HIS A 34 9.45 12.27 -22.88
C HIS A 34 9.32 10.99 -22.06
N THR A 35 10.45 10.38 -21.69
CA THR A 35 10.50 9.58 -20.47
C THR A 35 10.07 10.58 -19.40
N PRO A 36 8.84 10.45 -18.85
CA PRO A 36 8.43 11.36 -17.81
C PRO A 36 9.51 11.29 -16.74
N ASN A 37 10.04 12.45 -16.33
CA ASN A 37 10.98 12.49 -15.22
C ASN A 37 10.24 11.83 -14.05
N ILE A 38 10.67 10.63 -13.65
CA ILE A 38 9.96 9.78 -12.69
C ILE A 38 9.69 10.55 -11.38
N ASP A 39 10.55 11.53 -11.05
CA ASP A 39 10.39 12.41 -9.89
C ASP A 39 9.18 13.36 -9.99
N SER A 40 8.75 13.74 -11.21
CA SER A 40 7.56 14.57 -11.42
C SER A 40 6.24 13.83 -11.15
N ILE A 41 6.20 12.51 -11.36
CA ILE A 41 5.04 11.67 -11.01
C ILE A 41 4.92 11.61 -9.49
N PHE A 42 6.03 11.33 -8.79
CA PHE A 42 6.05 11.33 -7.33
C PHE A 42 5.73 12.70 -6.74
N LYS A 43 6.09 13.81 -7.40
CA LYS A 43 5.72 15.14 -6.94
C LYS A 43 4.20 15.34 -6.88
N LEU A 44 3.49 14.95 -7.94
CA LEU A 44 2.02 15.03 -7.96
C LEU A 44 1.40 14.12 -6.90
N ASP A 45 1.92 12.91 -6.75
CA ASP A 45 1.46 11.97 -5.71
C ASP A 45 1.67 12.53 -4.31
N VAL A 46 2.81 13.16 -4.04
CA VAL A 46 3.10 13.86 -2.78
C VAL A 46 2.10 14.99 -2.54
N GLU A 47 1.86 15.85 -3.52
CA GLU A 47 0.91 16.96 -3.39
C GLU A 47 -0.50 16.44 -3.05
N MET A 48 -0.96 15.43 -3.77
CA MET A 48 -2.24 14.76 -3.50
C MET A 48 -2.28 14.13 -2.09
N ARG A 49 -1.20 13.47 -1.66
CA ARG A 49 -1.11 12.83 -0.35
C ARG A 49 -1.05 13.84 0.79
N ILE A 50 -0.39 14.99 0.60
CA ILE A 50 -0.38 16.11 1.57
C ILE A 50 -1.80 16.63 1.76
N GLU A 51 -2.52 16.90 0.66
CA GLU A 51 -3.89 17.39 0.72
C GLU A 51 -4.82 16.40 1.42
N PHE A 52 -4.70 15.10 1.11
CA PHE A 52 -5.45 14.06 1.81
C PHE A 52 -5.09 13.98 3.30
N TYR A 53 -3.80 13.99 3.65
CA TYR A 53 -3.35 13.95 5.04
C TYR A 53 -3.86 15.15 5.84
N ALA A 54 -3.85 16.34 5.23
CA ALA A 54 -4.39 17.56 5.82
C ALA A 54 -5.91 17.48 6.00
N ASP A 55 -6.64 16.97 5.00
CA ASP A 55 -8.09 16.80 5.06
C ASP A 55 -8.50 15.78 6.13
N LEU A 56 -7.77 14.67 6.20
CA LEU A 56 -7.96 13.63 7.21
C LEU A 56 -7.77 14.19 8.63
N ASN A 57 -6.67 14.89 8.89
CA ASN A 57 -6.32 15.37 10.22
C ASN A 57 -7.10 16.61 10.66
N ASN A 58 -7.41 17.52 9.74
CA ASN A 58 -7.97 18.83 10.10
C ASN A 58 -9.50 18.90 9.93
N ARG A 59 -10.10 18.01 9.12
CA ARG A 59 -11.54 18.02 8.85
C ARG A 59 -12.21 16.71 9.25
N ILE A 60 -11.75 15.58 8.73
CA ILE A 60 -12.46 14.29 8.86
C ILE A 60 -12.35 13.76 10.29
N ILE A 61 -11.16 13.43 10.77
CA ILE A 61 -10.98 12.84 12.12
C ILE A 61 -11.56 13.75 13.23
N PRO A 62 -11.36 15.08 13.21
CA PRO A 62 -11.96 15.96 14.21
C PRO A 62 -13.49 15.94 14.24
N LYS A 63 -14.15 15.78 13.09
CA LYS A 63 -15.62 15.66 12.99
C LYS A 63 -16.15 14.48 13.82
N TYR A 64 -15.37 13.42 13.95
CA TYR A 64 -15.77 12.17 14.63
C TYR A 64 -15.18 12.00 16.03
N PHE A 65 -14.64 13.03 16.67
CA PHE A 65 -14.11 12.91 18.04
C PHE A 65 -15.16 12.47 19.08
N GLY A 66 -16.44 12.78 18.86
CA GLY A 66 -17.52 12.25 19.69
C GLY A 66 -17.59 10.72 19.63
N LEU A 67 -17.60 10.16 18.41
CA LEU A 67 -17.57 8.72 18.16
C LEU A 67 -16.33 8.08 18.78
N LYS A 68 -15.14 8.69 18.62
CA LYS A 68 -13.89 8.21 19.25
C LYS A 68 -14.05 8.01 20.76
N LYS A 69 -14.59 9.01 21.45
CA LYS A 69 -14.82 8.96 22.91
C LYS A 69 -15.85 7.90 23.28
N THR A 70 -16.91 7.77 22.50
CA THR A 70 -17.93 6.74 22.71
C THR A 70 -17.35 5.34 22.58
N ILE A 71 -16.59 5.06 21.51
CA ILE A 71 -15.94 3.75 21.33
C ILE A 71 -15.02 3.45 22.53
N LEU A 72 -14.21 4.42 22.95
CA LEU A 72 -13.33 4.27 24.11
C LEU A 72 -14.09 3.90 25.40
N GLN A 73 -15.32 4.39 25.57
CA GLN A 73 -16.17 4.07 26.72
C GLN A 73 -16.83 2.69 26.63
N GLU A 74 -17.03 2.14 25.42
CA GLU A 74 -17.55 0.78 25.24
C GLU A 74 -16.50 -0.31 25.49
N ILE A 75 -15.21 0.06 25.49
CA ILE A 75 -14.09 -0.85 25.73
C ILE A 75 -14.09 -1.27 27.20
N ASP A 76 -14.23 -2.57 27.43
CA ASP A 76 -14.16 -3.15 28.76
C ASP A 76 -12.72 -3.06 29.28
N LYS A 77 -12.56 -2.79 30.58
CA LYS A 77 -11.25 -2.62 31.23
C LYS A 77 -10.29 -3.78 30.97
N ASP A 78 -10.81 -5.01 30.95
CA ASP A 78 -10.01 -6.22 30.76
C ASP A 78 -9.50 -6.40 29.32
N ASP A 79 -10.15 -5.76 28.34
CA ASP A 79 -9.77 -5.88 26.93
C ASP A 79 -8.71 -4.86 26.51
N PHE A 80 -8.49 -3.79 27.30
CA PHE A 80 -7.45 -2.80 26.98
C PHE A 80 -6.10 -3.45 26.75
N LYS A 81 -5.73 -4.45 27.55
CA LYS A 81 -4.46 -5.18 27.36
C LYS A 81 -4.38 -5.82 25.97
N MET A 82 -5.46 -6.45 25.52
CA MET A 82 -5.52 -7.12 24.23
C MET A 82 -5.48 -6.10 23.07
N ILE A 83 -6.18 -4.96 23.21
CA ILE A 83 -6.16 -3.88 22.21
C ILE A 83 -4.79 -3.20 22.18
N PHE A 84 -4.12 -3.01 23.32
CA PHE A 84 -2.74 -2.50 23.38
C PHE A 84 -1.74 -3.47 22.75
N THR A 85 -1.91 -4.78 22.92
CA THR A 85 -1.11 -5.79 22.23
C THR A 85 -1.30 -5.66 20.72
N LEU A 86 -2.55 -5.58 20.24
CA LEU A 86 -2.85 -5.40 18.83
C LEU A 86 -2.24 -4.11 18.27
N LYS A 87 -2.36 -2.99 18.99
CA LYS A 87 -1.74 -1.71 18.64
C LYS A 87 -0.22 -1.81 18.55
N SER A 88 0.41 -2.50 19.50
CA SER A 88 1.88 -2.71 19.49
C SER A 88 2.31 -3.52 18.26
N ILE A 89 1.53 -4.53 17.88
CA ILE A 89 1.78 -5.31 16.66
C ILE A 89 1.64 -4.42 15.42
N TYR A 90 0.58 -3.61 15.36
CA TYR A 90 0.33 -2.65 14.28
C TYR A 90 1.50 -1.68 14.09
N GLU A 91 1.94 -1.03 15.17
CA GLU A 91 3.03 -0.06 15.16
C GLU A 91 4.38 -0.71 14.79
N SER A 92 4.63 -1.93 15.29
CA SER A 92 5.82 -2.70 14.93
C SER A 92 5.85 -3.01 13.43
N GLN A 93 4.71 -3.32 12.81
CA GLN A 93 4.64 -3.59 11.38
C GLN A 93 4.86 -2.31 10.56
N ILE A 94 4.24 -1.20 10.94
CA ILE A 94 4.50 0.12 10.33
C ILE A 94 6.00 0.44 10.35
N ASN A 95 6.65 0.27 11.49
CA ASN A 95 8.08 0.57 11.64
C ASN A 95 8.94 -0.36 10.79
N SER A 96 8.67 -1.67 10.81
CA SER A 96 9.38 -2.67 10.01
C SER A 96 9.29 -2.35 8.51
N TYR A 97 8.10 -2.02 8.00
CA TYR A 97 7.93 -1.65 6.59
C TYR A 97 8.60 -0.32 6.25
N SER A 98 8.51 0.66 7.15
CA SER A 98 9.20 1.93 6.94
C SER A 98 10.72 1.74 6.88
N GLU A 99 11.29 0.85 7.69
CA GLU A 99 12.72 0.52 7.67
C GLU A 99 13.12 -0.25 6.43
N GLU A 100 12.39 -1.32 6.07
CA GLU A 100 12.65 -2.12 4.86
C GLU A 100 12.63 -1.24 3.61
N MET A 101 11.65 -0.36 3.49
CA MET A 101 11.54 0.55 2.35
C MET A 101 12.64 1.61 2.35
N ASN A 102 13.03 2.13 3.52
CA ASN A 102 14.18 3.03 3.63
C ASN A 102 15.49 2.35 3.21
N ASN A 103 15.71 1.10 3.62
CA ASN A 103 16.90 0.32 3.27
C ASN A 103 16.92 -0.02 1.77
N THR A 104 15.79 -0.47 1.22
CA THR A 104 15.61 -0.70 -0.23
C THR A 104 15.95 0.56 -1.03
N HIS A 105 15.49 1.72 -0.56
CA HIS A 105 15.80 3.00 -1.19
C HIS A 105 17.27 3.42 -1.08
N GLN A 106 18.00 2.97 -0.05
CA GLN A 106 19.43 3.22 0.11
C GLN A 106 20.29 2.25 -0.74
N ASP A 107 19.91 0.97 -0.77
CA ASP A 107 20.70 -0.11 -1.39
C ASP A 107 20.52 -0.20 -2.91
N LEU A 108 19.29 -0.01 -3.42
CA LEU A 108 18.99 -0.16 -4.85
C LEU A 108 19.08 1.16 -5.63
N PHE A 109 19.03 2.30 -4.95
CA PHE A 109 19.02 3.61 -5.59
C PHE A 109 19.84 4.61 -4.78
N PHE A 110 21.12 4.76 -5.11
CA PHE A 110 21.96 5.87 -4.62
C PHE A 110 21.40 7.28 -4.94
N ASN A 111 20.22 7.38 -5.57
CA ASN A 111 19.44 8.59 -5.83
C ASN A 111 17.93 8.27 -5.85
N THR A 112 17.35 7.73 -4.77
CA THR A 112 15.90 7.75 -4.65
C THR A 112 15.43 9.20 -4.60
N ALA A 113 14.55 9.53 -5.55
CA ALA A 113 14.10 10.88 -5.75
C ALA A 113 13.32 11.37 -4.50
N PRO A 114 13.58 12.60 -4.01
CA PRO A 114 13.12 13.07 -2.69
C PRO A 114 11.60 12.98 -2.52
N TYR A 115 10.84 13.12 -3.62
CA TYR A 115 9.39 13.00 -3.60
C TYR A 115 8.91 11.56 -3.36
N SER A 116 9.62 10.53 -3.84
CA SER A 116 9.26 9.13 -3.54
C SER A 116 9.39 8.84 -2.04
N LYS A 117 10.50 9.26 -1.43
CA LYS A 117 10.72 9.13 0.02
C LYS A 117 9.65 9.89 0.82
N LEU A 118 9.33 11.12 0.40
CA LEU A 118 8.29 11.91 1.06
C LEU A 118 6.90 11.29 0.93
N ASN A 119 6.54 10.77 -0.25
CA ASN A 119 5.27 10.09 -0.46
C ASN A 119 5.13 8.89 0.49
N LEU A 120 6.18 8.09 0.62
CA LEU A 120 6.20 6.96 1.54
C LEU A 120 6.03 7.39 3.01
N LEU A 121 6.73 8.44 3.44
CA LEU A 121 6.55 8.98 4.80
C LEU A 121 5.11 9.39 5.03
N LEU A 122 4.50 10.10 4.07
CA LEU A 122 3.10 10.54 4.16
C LEU A 122 2.11 9.37 4.21
N VAL A 123 2.41 8.24 3.55
CA VAL A 123 1.61 7.01 3.71
C VAL A 123 1.57 6.59 5.18
N PHE A 124 2.73 6.45 5.80
CA PHE A 124 2.81 5.98 7.19
C PHE A 124 2.19 6.99 8.16
N GLU A 125 2.32 8.28 7.91
CA GLU A 125 1.62 9.30 8.70
C GLU A 125 0.08 9.20 8.56
N THR A 126 -0.42 8.83 7.37
CA THR A 126 -1.85 8.54 7.20
C THR A 126 -2.28 7.33 8.03
N LEU A 127 -1.50 6.23 7.99
CA LEU A 127 -1.79 4.99 8.73
C LEU A 127 -1.72 5.19 10.25
N LYS A 128 -0.86 6.10 10.73
CA LYS A 128 -0.84 6.52 12.13
C LYS A 128 -2.08 7.33 12.52
N THR A 129 -2.61 8.12 11.60
CA THR A 129 -3.80 8.97 11.83
C THR A 129 -5.09 8.15 11.93
N PHE A 130 -5.27 7.21 11.01
CA PHE A 130 -6.38 6.26 11.04
C PHE A 130 -5.87 4.87 10.61
N PRO A 131 -6.01 3.84 11.48
CA PRO A 131 -5.44 2.52 11.22
C PRO A 131 -6.06 1.81 10.00
N ASP A 132 -5.26 0.93 9.39
CA ASP A 132 -5.69 -0.10 8.42
C ASP A 132 -5.02 -1.43 8.80
N THR A 133 -5.63 -2.13 9.74
CA THR A 133 -5.15 -3.41 10.30
C THR A 133 -5.16 -4.52 9.27
N TYR A 134 -6.03 -4.45 8.26
CA TYR A 134 -5.95 -5.39 7.14
C TYR A 134 -4.61 -5.25 6.44
N ALA A 135 -4.26 -4.04 5.99
CA ALA A 135 -3.03 -3.80 5.26
C ALA A 135 -1.77 -4.16 6.08
N MET A 136 -1.76 -3.85 7.37
CA MET A 136 -0.55 -3.96 8.20
C MET A 136 -0.41 -5.26 9.00
N ILE A 137 -1.51 -5.97 9.27
CA ILE A 137 -1.49 -7.19 10.11
C ILE A 137 -2.11 -8.38 9.39
N PHE A 138 -3.25 -8.17 8.72
CA PHE A 138 -4.06 -9.28 8.23
C PHE A 138 -3.92 -9.63 6.75
N ASN A 139 -3.10 -8.90 6.00
CA ASN A 139 -2.80 -9.17 4.61
C ASN A 139 -1.67 -10.20 4.47
N SER A 140 -2.00 -11.46 4.73
CA SER A 140 -1.04 -12.58 4.73
C SER A 140 -0.25 -12.72 3.43
N THR A 141 -0.80 -12.31 2.28
CA THR A 141 -0.13 -12.38 0.97
C THR A 141 1.02 -11.39 0.85
N VAL A 142 0.87 -10.20 1.43
CA VAL A 142 1.88 -9.13 1.36
C VAL A 142 2.87 -9.20 2.51
N LEU A 143 2.39 -9.57 3.69
CA LEU A 143 3.15 -9.42 4.91
C LEU A 143 4.35 -10.37 5.00
N ASN A 144 4.42 -11.38 4.10
CA ASN A 144 5.34 -12.52 4.16
C ASN A 144 5.50 -13.07 5.60
N ARG A 145 4.45 -12.88 6.40
CA ARG A 145 4.36 -13.20 7.81
C ARG A 145 3.33 -14.30 7.89
N ASN A 146 3.76 -15.45 8.38
CA ASN A 146 2.82 -16.44 8.87
C ASN A 146 2.10 -15.79 10.05
N MET A 147 0.82 -15.50 9.88
CA MET A 147 -0.05 -15.16 11.00
C MET A 147 0.15 -16.21 12.07
N ASN A 148 0.56 -15.77 13.26
CA ASN A 148 0.61 -16.70 14.36
C ASN A 148 -0.83 -16.94 14.83
N ASN A 149 -1.08 -18.08 15.48
CA ASN A 149 -2.42 -18.38 15.99
C ASN A 149 -2.92 -17.35 17.02
N GLU A 150 -2.02 -16.59 17.64
CA GLU A 150 -2.33 -15.59 18.66
C GLU A 150 -3.01 -14.35 18.05
N ASP A 151 -2.49 -13.84 16.92
CA ASP A 151 -3.05 -12.70 16.18
C ASP A 151 -4.49 -12.99 15.73
N GLU A 152 -4.74 -14.20 15.23
CA GLU A 152 -6.07 -14.68 14.82
C GLU A 152 -7.03 -14.83 16.00
N VAL A 153 -6.53 -15.28 17.16
CA VAL A 153 -7.32 -15.35 18.39
C VAL A 153 -7.68 -13.95 18.88
N ILE A 154 -6.74 -13.01 18.86
CA ILE A 154 -6.99 -11.60 19.21
C ILE A 154 -8.07 -11.01 18.29
N LYS A 155 -7.92 -11.15 16.96
CA LYS A 155 -8.91 -10.69 15.96
C LYS A 155 -10.30 -11.26 16.26
N ARG A 156 -10.41 -12.58 16.45
CA ARG A 156 -11.69 -13.24 16.71
C ARG A 156 -12.34 -12.77 18.01
N ASN A 157 -11.56 -12.68 19.09
CA ASN A 157 -12.07 -12.27 20.40
C ASN A 157 -12.57 -10.83 20.39
N LEU A 158 -11.79 -9.90 19.82
CA LEU A 158 -12.20 -8.50 19.71
C LEU A 158 -13.42 -8.35 18.79
N ASN A 159 -13.43 -8.99 17.62
CA ASN A 159 -14.56 -8.86 16.69
C ASN A 159 -15.85 -9.45 17.26
N SER A 160 -15.81 -10.65 17.83
CA SER A 160 -16.99 -11.28 18.43
C SER A 160 -17.62 -10.44 19.55
N LYS A 161 -16.81 -9.64 20.25
CA LYS A 161 -17.27 -8.81 21.37
C LYS A 161 -17.70 -7.41 20.95
N TYR A 162 -16.95 -6.76 20.06
CA TYR A 162 -17.15 -5.36 19.73
C TYR A 162 -18.00 -5.12 18.49
N PHE A 163 -18.13 -6.09 17.59
CA PHE A 163 -18.98 -5.95 16.41
C PHE A 163 -20.42 -5.55 16.78
N ASP A 164 -21.04 -6.28 17.71
CA ASP A 164 -22.40 -5.98 18.15
C ASP A 164 -22.49 -4.71 19.02
N LYS A 165 -21.48 -4.45 19.86
CA LYS A 165 -21.43 -3.23 20.69
C LYS A 165 -21.37 -1.96 19.83
N LEU A 166 -20.68 -2.02 18.69
CA LEU A 166 -20.52 -0.88 17.79
C LEU A 166 -21.68 -0.72 16.80
N LYS A 167 -22.52 -1.74 16.63
CA LYS A 167 -23.66 -1.72 15.70
C LYS A 167 -24.65 -0.57 15.97
N LYS A 168 -24.84 -0.17 17.23
CA LYS A 168 -25.68 0.99 17.59
C LYS A 168 -25.15 2.34 17.10
N TYR A 169 -23.89 2.39 16.67
CA TYR A 169 -23.24 3.57 16.11
C TYR A 169 -22.95 3.41 14.60
N SER A 170 -23.56 2.41 13.96
CA SER A 170 -23.28 2.04 12.56
C SER A 170 -23.41 3.21 11.59
N ASP A 171 -24.46 4.03 11.70
CA ASP A 171 -24.64 5.21 10.83
C ASP A 171 -23.45 6.18 10.92
N CYS A 172 -22.99 6.50 12.13
CA CYS A 172 -21.87 7.43 12.34
C CYS A 172 -20.52 6.81 11.94
N ILE A 173 -20.36 5.51 12.11
CA ILE A 173 -19.20 4.75 11.63
C ILE A 173 -19.19 4.72 10.09
N GLU A 174 -20.34 4.49 9.47
CA GLU A 174 -20.50 4.50 8.01
C GLU A 174 -20.17 5.88 7.45
N ASP A 175 -20.69 6.96 8.05
CA ASP A 175 -20.36 8.34 7.67
C ASP A 175 -18.85 8.62 7.76
N LEU A 176 -18.16 8.13 8.81
CA LEU A 176 -16.70 8.25 8.94
C LEU A 176 -15.98 7.58 7.76
N TYR A 177 -16.34 6.33 7.44
CA TYR A 177 -15.73 5.62 6.33
C TYR A 177 -16.06 6.25 4.98
N ILE A 178 -17.29 6.75 4.78
CA ILE A 178 -17.68 7.49 3.57
C ILE A 178 -16.81 8.74 3.42
N ASP A 179 -16.70 9.58 4.46
CA ASP A 179 -15.87 10.80 4.40
C ASP A 179 -14.40 10.49 4.06
N ILE A 180 -13.84 9.42 4.64
CA ILE A 180 -12.48 8.96 4.32
C ILE A 180 -12.38 8.53 2.85
N GLN A 181 -13.34 7.74 2.36
CA GLN A 181 -13.33 7.23 0.98
C GLN A 181 -13.55 8.35 -0.05
N GLU A 182 -14.46 9.29 0.21
CA GLU A 182 -14.67 10.47 -0.62
C GLU A 182 -13.39 11.31 -0.71
N SER A 183 -12.70 11.51 0.41
CA SER A 183 -11.42 12.23 0.43
C SER A 183 -10.34 11.48 -0.35
N LYS A 184 -10.21 10.15 -0.16
CA LYS A 184 -9.31 9.31 -0.97
C LYS A 184 -9.60 9.43 -2.46
N GLN A 185 -10.88 9.39 -2.87
CA GLN A 185 -11.28 9.53 -4.28
C GLN A 185 -10.97 10.93 -4.83
N LYS A 186 -11.30 11.98 -4.07
CA LYS A 186 -11.04 13.38 -4.42
C LYS A 186 -9.55 13.62 -4.71
N TYR A 187 -8.69 13.06 -3.87
CA TYR A 187 -7.24 13.21 -3.99
C TYR A 187 -6.56 12.01 -4.68
N LYS A 188 -7.34 11.13 -5.33
CA LYS A 188 -6.83 9.97 -6.10
C LYS A 188 -5.81 9.11 -5.33
N ILE A 189 -6.06 8.92 -4.04
CA ILE A 189 -5.17 8.17 -3.15
C ILE A 189 -5.28 6.69 -3.47
N ILE A 190 -4.13 6.09 -3.77
CA ILE A 190 -4.01 4.65 -3.94
C ILE A 190 -3.69 4.04 -2.57
N ASP A 191 -4.55 3.11 -2.14
CA ASP A 191 -4.34 2.37 -0.89
C ASP A 191 -3.17 1.39 -1.03
N ILE A 192 -2.29 1.44 -0.04
CA ILE A 192 -1.06 0.66 -0.02
C ILE A 192 -1.42 -0.79 0.31
N MET A 193 -0.80 -1.74 -0.40
CA MET A 193 -0.93 -3.18 -0.17
C MET A 193 -2.33 -3.78 -0.37
N GLN A 194 -3.35 -3.02 -0.79
CA GLN A 194 -4.71 -3.56 -0.98
C GLN A 194 -4.90 -4.35 -2.30
N ASN A 195 -4.03 -4.16 -3.30
CA ASN A 195 -4.17 -4.79 -4.63
C ASN A 195 -3.48 -6.15 -4.77
N THR A 196 -2.91 -6.68 -3.71
CA THR A 196 -2.01 -7.85 -3.75
C THR A 196 -2.53 -9.05 -2.94
N GLY A 197 -3.71 -8.93 -2.32
CA GLY A 197 -4.39 -10.04 -1.62
C GLY A 197 -5.86 -10.12 -2.04
N GLN A 198 -6.45 -11.33 -2.01
CA GLN A 198 -7.90 -11.48 -2.17
C GLN A 198 -8.60 -11.01 -0.90
N LYS A 199 -8.85 -9.70 -0.78
CA LYS A 199 -9.60 -9.12 0.33
C LYS A 199 -11.07 -9.56 0.24
N THR A 200 -11.52 -10.41 1.15
CA THR A 200 -12.96 -10.71 1.25
C THR A 200 -13.69 -9.56 1.95
N GLU A 201 -14.98 -9.38 1.66
CA GLU A 201 -15.80 -8.40 2.41
C GLU A 201 -15.82 -8.68 3.91
N LYS A 202 -15.71 -9.96 4.29
CA LYS A 202 -15.63 -10.38 5.69
C LYS A 202 -14.34 -9.87 6.33
N ASP A 203 -13.19 -10.03 5.68
CA ASP A 203 -11.92 -9.53 6.21
C ASP A 203 -11.93 -8.02 6.37
N LYS A 204 -12.58 -7.30 5.45
CA LYS A 204 -12.76 -5.85 5.56
C LYS A 204 -13.53 -5.49 6.82
N LYS A 205 -14.73 -6.05 7.00
CA LYS A 205 -15.59 -5.78 8.18
C LYS A 205 -14.92 -6.16 9.50
N ASP A 206 -14.20 -7.28 9.49
CA ASP A 206 -13.45 -7.75 10.65
C ASP A 206 -12.32 -6.77 11.00
N CYS A 207 -11.62 -6.20 10.03
CA CYS A 207 -10.54 -5.24 10.28
C CYS A 207 -11.08 -3.84 10.63
N ASP A 208 -12.21 -3.42 10.05
CA ASP A 208 -12.85 -2.14 10.36
C ASP A 208 -13.14 -2.00 11.87
N THR A 209 -13.60 -3.09 12.50
CA THR A 209 -13.83 -3.12 13.96
C THR A 209 -12.52 -2.90 14.72
N LEU A 210 -11.43 -3.55 14.30
CA LEU A 210 -10.12 -3.42 14.94
C LEU A 210 -9.51 -2.04 14.74
N ASP A 211 -9.68 -1.44 13.56
CA ASP A 211 -9.21 -0.09 13.25
C ASP A 211 -9.85 0.95 14.19
N LEU A 212 -11.16 0.83 14.40
CA LEU A 212 -11.91 1.67 15.34
C LEU A 212 -11.41 1.52 16.78
N LEU A 213 -11.12 0.28 17.22
CA LEU A 213 -10.61 0.02 18.57
C LEU A 213 -9.22 0.60 18.79
N ILE A 214 -8.30 0.43 17.82
CA ILE A 214 -6.96 1.02 17.88
C ILE A 214 -7.06 2.54 17.87
N TRP A 215 -7.85 3.11 16.95
CA TRP A 215 -8.03 4.56 16.83
C TRP A 215 -8.60 5.18 18.12
N ALA A 216 -9.52 4.50 18.80
CA ALA A 216 -10.12 4.96 20.04
C ALA A 216 -9.12 5.10 21.20
N ILE A 217 -8.08 4.25 21.24
CA ILE A 217 -7.06 4.24 22.31
C ILE A 217 -5.77 5.00 21.94
N GLN A 218 -5.71 5.64 20.76
CA GLN A 218 -4.62 6.51 20.34
C GLN A 218 -4.66 7.88 21.04
#